data_AF-A0A9X5U3K1-F1
#
_entry.id   AF-A0A9X5U3K1-F1
#
_cell.length_a   1.000
_cell.length_b   1.000
_cell.length_c   1.000
_cell.angle_alpha   90.00
_cell.angle_beta   90.00
_cell.angle_gamma   90.00
#
_symmetry.space_group_name_H-M   'P 1'
#
loop_
_entity.id
_entity.type
_entity.pdbx_description
1 polymer ?
#
loop_
_entity_poly.entity_id
_entity_poly.type
_entity_poly.pdbx_seq_one_letter_code
_entity_poly.pdbx_strand_id
1 'polypeptide(L)'
;MSNFDEVVSTYQKNKERVESLIQIYKNLGTEKKKGRKSVLHTDILRSSVVFLHASLEEVMRGLAIIIWPTKDAKFINDRVPLWSEKKKDRSDKFYLGELLNFEPDTTIREIIQDSVKQYIDSKFTINNVGQLKKEITDLEIFVNISDSEAQILEGFFQRRHSIVHHADKNNNIGGSGNHSTKTIKPKDVEKYITEVDKVIQALFCEMQKQA
;
A
#
# COMPACT_ATOMS: atom_id res chain seq x y z
N MET A 1 -2.24 22.72 6.65
CA MET A 1 -2.63 21.61 5.76
C MET A 1 -3.45 20.65 6.61
N SER A 2 -4.61 20.22 6.14
CA SER A 2 -5.34 19.14 6.81
C SER A 2 -4.54 17.83 6.71
N ASN A 3 -4.78 16.88 7.61
CA ASN A 3 -4.16 15.54 7.52
C ASN A 3 -4.45 14.88 6.16
N PHE A 4 -5.61 15.17 5.56
CA PHE A 4 -5.96 14.69 4.23
C PHE A 4 -5.12 15.32 3.12
N ASP A 5 -4.87 16.63 3.16
CA ASP A 5 -3.99 17.31 2.19
C ASP A 5 -2.56 16.73 2.20
N GLU A 6 -2.08 16.33 3.38
CA GLU A 6 -0.77 15.69 3.53
C GLU A 6 -0.73 14.31 2.85
N VAL A 7 -1.79 13.50 3.00
CA VAL A 7 -1.93 12.21 2.30
C VAL A 7 -1.91 12.42 0.78
N VAL A 8 -2.67 13.40 0.28
CA VAL A 8 -2.71 13.74 -1.16
C VAL A 8 -1.35 14.18 -1.67
N SER A 9 -0.69 15.11 -0.96
CA SER A 9 0.63 15.62 -1.34
C SER A 9 1.70 14.52 -1.34
N THR A 10 1.66 13.63 -0.33
CA THR A 10 2.59 12.51 -0.20
C THR A 10 2.42 11.51 -1.35
N TYR A 11 1.18 11.19 -1.71
CA TYR A 11 0.90 10.33 -2.85
C TYR A 11 1.44 10.92 -4.15
N GLN A 12 1.16 12.19 -4.43
CA GLN A 12 1.60 12.84 -5.66
C GLN A 12 3.14 12.81 -5.80
N LYS A 13 3.86 13.14 -4.72
CA LYS A 13 5.33 13.02 -4.68
C LYS A 13 5.80 11.59 -4.91
N ASN A 14 5.16 10.60 -4.28
CA ASN A 14 5.55 9.21 -4.43
C ASN A 14 5.29 8.68 -5.84
N LYS A 15 4.17 9.04 -6.45
CA LYS A 15 3.86 8.74 -7.86
C LYS A 15 4.92 9.31 -8.79
N GLU A 16 5.26 10.59 -8.65
CA GLU A 16 6.33 11.24 -9.44
C GLU A 16 7.68 10.51 -9.28
N ARG A 17 8.00 10.03 -8.07
CA ARG A 17 9.22 9.24 -7.85
C ARG A 17 9.17 7.88 -8.57
N VAL A 18 8.01 7.20 -8.58
CA VAL A 18 7.85 5.94 -9.33
C VAL A 18 8.00 6.18 -10.84
N GLU A 19 7.38 7.25 -11.36
CA GLU A 19 7.50 7.66 -12.77
C GLU A 19 8.96 8.02 -13.12
N SER A 20 9.67 8.71 -12.23
CA SER A 20 11.09 9.03 -12.37
C SER A 20 11.95 7.78 -12.49
N LEU A 21 11.70 6.73 -11.70
CA LEU A 21 12.40 5.44 -11.84
C LEU A 21 12.20 4.81 -13.22
N ILE A 22 11.00 4.91 -13.79
CA ILE A 22 10.73 4.43 -15.15
C ILE A 22 11.50 5.26 -16.18
N GLN A 23 11.57 6.58 -16.01
CA GLN A 23 12.35 7.45 -16.90
C GLN A 23 13.85 7.17 -16.81
N ILE A 24 14.39 6.95 -15.61
CA ILE A 24 15.78 6.51 -15.42
C ILE A 24 16.02 5.20 -16.18
N TYR A 25 15.14 4.21 -16.04
CA TYR A 25 15.24 2.96 -16.80
C TYR A 25 15.23 3.18 -18.32
N LYS A 26 14.36 4.05 -18.82
CA LYS A 26 14.27 4.39 -20.25
C LYS A 26 15.56 5.06 -20.74
N ASN A 27 16.07 6.03 -19.99
CA ASN A 27 17.28 6.80 -20.29
C ASN A 27 18.54 5.93 -20.25
N LEU A 28 18.65 4.97 -19.33
CA LEU A 28 19.72 3.97 -19.35
C LEU A 28 19.69 3.06 -20.59
N GLY A 29 18.61 3.10 -21.38
CA GLY A 29 18.46 2.34 -22.63
C GLY A 29 18.94 3.03 -23.90
N THR A 30 19.37 4.29 -23.82
CA THR A 30 19.84 5.05 -24.99
C THR A 30 21.29 4.75 -25.35
N GLU A 31 22.05 4.06 -24.48
CA GLU A 31 23.39 3.56 -24.79
C GLU A 31 23.33 2.27 -25.65
N LYS A 32 23.44 2.49 -26.96
CA LYS A 32 23.58 1.56 -28.08
C LYS A 32 24.22 0.19 -27.73
N LYS A 33 23.42 -0.81 -27.32
CA LYS A 33 23.74 -2.23 -27.58
C LYS A 33 22.48 -3.00 -28.00
N LYS A 34 22.50 -3.57 -29.21
CA LYS A 34 21.47 -4.52 -29.70
C LYS A 34 21.49 -5.76 -28.80
N GLY A 35 20.51 -5.89 -27.92
CA GLY A 35 20.36 -7.02 -27.01
C GLY A 35 19.32 -6.76 -25.93
N ARG A 36 18.82 -7.83 -25.27
CA ARG A 36 17.93 -7.71 -24.11
C ARG A 36 18.74 -7.16 -22.93
N LYS A 37 18.23 -6.13 -22.23
CA LYS A 37 18.96 -5.51 -21.09
C LYS A 37 19.23 -6.53 -19.99
N SER A 38 20.35 -6.39 -19.29
CA SER A 38 20.71 -7.26 -18.16
C SER A 38 19.67 -7.18 -17.04
N VAL A 39 19.53 -8.26 -16.26
CA VAL A 39 18.63 -8.34 -15.09
C VAL A 39 18.77 -7.14 -14.14
N LEU A 40 20.00 -6.71 -13.86
CA LEU A 40 20.29 -5.54 -13.00
C LEU A 40 19.63 -4.24 -13.47
N HIS A 41 19.52 -4.03 -14.78
CA HIS A 41 18.84 -2.85 -15.32
C HIS A 41 17.33 -2.95 -15.15
N THR A 42 16.76 -4.16 -15.27
CA THR A 42 15.33 -4.39 -15.06
C THR A 42 14.92 -4.40 -13.59
N ASP A 43 15.87 -4.39 -12.65
CA ASP A 43 15.55 -4.27 -11.22
C ASP A 43 15.04 -2.88 -10.86
N ILE A 44 15.38 -1.83 -11.61
CA ILE A 44 14.77 -0.50 -11.46
C ILE A 44 13.24 -0.61 -11.62
N LEU A 45 12.77 -1.35 -12.63
CA LEU A 45 11.33 -1.56 -12.86
C LEU A 45 10.69 -2.42 -11.76
N ARG A 46 11.41 -3.39 -11.20
CA ARG A 46 10.92 -4.20 -10.06
C ARG A 46 10.80 -3.36 -8.80
N SER A 47 11.79 -2.52 -8.53
CA SER A 47 11.76 -1.55 -7.43
C SER A 47 10.63 -0.55 -7.61
N SER A 48 10.33 -0.11 -8.84
CA SER A 48 9.14 0.73 -9.12
C SER A 48 7.84 0.04 -8.71
N VAL A 49 7.70 -1.26 -8.97
CA VAL A 49 6.49 -2.03 -8.56
C VAL A 49 6.35 -2.08 -7.03
N VAL A 50 7.45 -2.38 -6.33
CA VAL A 50 7.45 -2.44 -4.85
C VAL A 50 7.14 -1.07 -4.26
N PHE A 51 7.73 -0.01 -4.82
CA PHE A 51 7.52 1.35 -4.33
C PHE A 51 6.10 1.88 -4.63
N LEU A 52 5.55 1.56 -5.80
CA LEU A 52 4.14 1.86 -6.10
C LEU A 52 3.19 1.19 -5.09
N HIS A 53 3.49 -0.05 -4.71
CA HIS A 53 2.69 -0.78 -3.71
C HIS A 53 2.79 -0.15 -2.32
N ALA A 54 3.99 0.22 -1.88
CA ALA A 54 4.16 0.97 -0.64
C ALA A 54 3.43 2.32 -0.66
N SER A 55 3.38 2.98 -1.83
CA SER A 55 2.65 4.24 -2.01
C SER A 55 1.14 4.07 -1.88
N LEU A 56 0.58 2.98 -2.41
CA LEU A 56 -0.82 2.62 -2.22
C LEU A 56 -1.13 2.34 -0.74
N GLU A 57 -0.29 1.56 -0.05
CA GLU A 57 -0.47 1.29 1.37
C GLU A 57 -0.40 2.56 2.20
N GLU A 58 0.55 3.46 1.91
CA GLU A 58 0.69 4.73 2.63
C GLU A 58 -0.57 5.59 2.52
N VAL A 59 -1.18 5.67 1.33
CA VAL A 59 -2.47 6.36 1.15
C VAL A 59 -3.54 5.72 2.01
N MET A 60 -3.69 4.39 1.93
CA MET A 60 -4.73 3.68 2.66
C MET A 60 -4.54 3.78 4.18
N ARG A 61 -3.29 3.76 4.68
CA ARG A 61 -2.95 4.00 6.09
C ARG A 61 -3.31 5.43 6.51
N GLY A 62 -2.93 6.42 5.70
CA GLY A 62 -3.27 7.82 5.96
C GLY A 62 -4.77 8.05 6.08
N LEU A 63 -5.55 7.50 5.13
CA LEU A 63 -7.01 7.56 5.19
C LEU A 63 -7.58 6.82 6.40
N ALA A 64 -7.05 5.63 6.73
CA ALA A 64 -7.47 4.88 7.90
C ALA A 64 -7.17 5.62 9.21
N ILE A 65 -6.02 6.29 9.34
CA ILE A 65 -5.69 7.12 10.51
C ILE A 65 -6.66 8.28 10.68
N ILE A 66 -7.16 8.85 9.58
CA ILE A 66 -8.15 9.94 9.62
C ILE A 66 -9.53 9.40 10.02
N ILE A 67 -9.97 8.29 9.42
CA ILE A 67 -11.35 7.81 9.52
C ILE A 67 -11.57 6.87 10.69
N TRP A 68 -10.69 5.90 10.92
CA TRP A 68 -10.94 4.83 11.89
C TRP A 68 -11.18 5.32 13.32
N PRO A 69 -10.52 6.38 13.83
CA PRO A 69 -10.80 6.88 15.17
C PRO A 69 -12.25 7.34 15.38
N THR A 70 -12.99 7.69 14.31
CA THR A 70 -14.39 8.15 14.38
C THR A 70 -15.41 7.03 14.25
N LYS A 71 -14.96 5.80 14.01
CA LYS A 71 -15.83 4.63 13.88
C LYS A 71 -16.51 4.25 15.19
N ASP A 72 -17.56 3.44 15.05
CA ASP A 72 -18.30 2.95 16.20
C ASP A 72 -17.47 1.99 17.09
N ALA A 73 -17.98 1.74 18.28
CA ALA A 73 -17.32 0.88 19.25
C ALA A 73 -17.15 -0.56 18.73
N LYS A 74 -18.05 -1.05 17.87
CA LYS A 74 -17.97 -2.42 17.34
C LYS A 74 -16.75 -2.56 16.43
N PHE A 75 -16.57 -1.62 15.50
CA PHE A 75 -15.42 -1.60 14.60
C PHE A 75 -14.10 -1.56 15.36
N ILE A 76 -14.00 -0.65 16.34
CA ILE A 76 -12.79 -0.50 17.17
C ILE A 76 -12.50 -1.79 17.93
N ASN A 77 -13.50 -2.36 18.62
CA ASN A 77 -13.32 -3.59 19.41
C ASN A 77 -12.96 -4.82 18.56
N ASP A 78 -13.44 -4.89 17.32
CA ASP A 78 -13.18 -6.03 16.43
C ASP A 78 -11.78 -5.97 15.77
N ARG A 79 -11.11 -4.81 15.76
CA ARG A 79 -9.86 -4.61 14.99
C ARG A 79 -8.69 -4.03 15.76
N VAL A 80 -8.94 -3.05 16.63
CA VAL A 80 -7.89 -2.20 17.19
C VAL A 80 -7.61 -2.65 18.62
N PRO A 81 -6.46 -3.26 18.91
CA PRO A 81 -6.07 -3.54 20.28
C PRO A 81 -5.83 -2.25 21.04
N LEU A 82 -6.09 -2.24 22.35
CA LEU A 82 -5.57 -1.19 23.21
C LEU A 82 -4.04 -1.19 23.08
N TRP A 83 -3.47 -0.04 22.74
CA TRP A 83 -2.02 0.10 22.68
C TRP A 83 -1.41 -0.22 24.06
N SER A 84 -0.39 -1.07 24.07
CA SER A 84 0.48 -1.24 25.23
C SER A 84 1.86 -1.70 24.77
N GLU A 85 2.90 -1.32 25.53
CA GLU A 85 4.27 -1.77 25.28
C GLU A 85 4.40 -3.31 25.37
N LYS A 86 3.53 -3.95 26.17
CA LYS A 86 3.41 -5.41 26.29
C LYS A 86 2.45 -5.94 25.24
N LYS A 87 2.90 -5.91 23.99
CA LYS A 87 2.19 -6.37 22.77
C LYS A 87 1.16 -7.48 23.01
N LYS A 88 -0.12 -7.13 22.89
CA LYS A 88 -1.14 -8.07 22.44
C LYS A 88 -1.43 -7.77 20.98
N ASP A 89 -1.11 -8.73 20.12
CA ASP A 89 -1.25 -8.65 18.67
C ASP A 89 -2.72 -8.72 18.18
N ARG A 90 -3.70 -8.70 19.11
CA ARG A 90 -5.13 -8.91 18.84
C ARG A 90 -5.97 -7.99 19.72
N SER A 91 -7.16 -7.61 19.23
CA SER A 91 -8.17 -6.87 19.98
C SER A 91 -8.80 -7.74 21.08
N ASP A 92 -7.98 -8.09 22.06
CA ASP A 92 -8.42 -8.81 23.25
C ASP A 92 -9.04 -7.83 24.24
N LYS A 93 -9.89 -8.35 25.13
CA LYS A 93 -10.40 -7.59 26.27
C LYS A 93 -9.24 -7.05 27.10
N PHE A 94 -9.32 -5.77 27.47
CA PHE A 94 -8.42 -5.13 28.42
C PHE A 94 -9.18 -4.76 29.70
N TYR A 95 -8.47 -4.61 30.81
CA TYR A 95 -9.03 -4.14 32.07
C TYR A 95 -8.85 -2.62 32.21
N LEU A 96 -9.81 -1.92 32.84
CA LEU A 96 -9.75 -0.45 32.98
C LEU A 96 -8.47 0.05 33.67
N GLY A 97 -7.90 -0.73 34.59
CA GLY A 97 -6.63 -0.39 35.24
C GLY A 97 -5.43 -0.34 34.30
N GLU A 98 -5.51 -0.94 33.10
CA GLU A 98 -4.46 -0.85 32.07
C GLU A 98 -4.32 0.58 31.52
N LEU A 99 -5.34 1.43 31.68
CA LEU A 99 -5.27 2.84 31.30
C LEU A 99 -4.30 3.66 32.17
N LEU A 100 -3.92 3.15 33.34
CA LEU A 100 -2.91 3.79 34.21
C LEU A 100 -1.48 3.73 33.64
N ASN A 101 -1.28 3.00 32.53
CA ASN A 101 0.01 2.97 31.83
C ASN A 101 0.20 4.14 30.86
N PHE A 102 -0.84 4.95 30.63
CA PHE A 102 -0.76 6.17 29.82
C PHE A 102 -0.45 7.38 30.69
N GLU A 103 0.05 8.46 30.08
CA GLU A 103 0.33 9.70 30.80
C GLU A 103 -0.96 10.25 31.44
N PRO A 104 -0.92 10.81 32.67
CA PRO A 104 -2.12 11.19 33.43
C PRO A 104 -3.04 12.20 32.74
N ASP A 105 -2.52 13.00 31.81
CA ASP A 105 -3.23 14.00 31.03
C ASP A 105 -3.75 13.48 29.67
N THR A 106 -3.41 12.25 29.30
CA THR A 106 -3.88 11.64 28.05
C THR A 106 -5.38 11.37 28.13
N THR A 107 -6.13 11.97 27.20
CA THR A 107 -7.57 11.74 27.08
C THR A 107 -7.87 10.38 26.49
N ILE A 108 -9.05 9.84 26.78
CA ILE A 108 -9.55 8.61 26.12
C ILE A 108 -9.55 8.75 24.59
N ARG A 109 -9.74 9.97 24.07
CA ARG A 109 -9.72 10.23 22.63
C ARG A 109 -8.33 10.02 22.04
N GLU A 110 -7.31 10.57 22.69
CA GLU A 110 -5.90 10.41 22.28
C GLU A 110 -5.49 8.94 22.37
N ILE A 111 -5.86 8.23 23.46
CA ILE A 111 -5.59 6.79 23.60
C ILE A 111 -6.16 5.99 22.42
N ILE A 112 -7.38 6.31 21.98
CA ILE A 112 -8.00 5.63 20.83
C ILE A 112 -7.28 5.98 19.53
N GLN A 113 -6.97 7.26 19.30
CA GLN A 113 -6.25 7.72 18.11
C GLN A 113 -4.86 7.07 18.00
N ASP A 114 -4.12 7.02 19.11
CA ASP A 114 -2.80 6.41 19.17
C ASP A 114 -2.89 4.90 18.99
N SER A 115 -3.87 4.23 19.61
CA SER A 115 -4.08 2.78 19.41
C SER A 115 -4.39 2.44 17.95
N VAL A 116 -5.24 3.23 17.30
CA VAL A 116 -5.54 3.10 15.87
C VAL A 116 -4.29 3.30 15.04
N LYS A 117 -3.54 4.38 15.26
CA LYS A 117 -2.32 4.69 14.51
C LYS A 117 -1.27 3.59 14.66
N GLN A 118 -1.00 3.14 15.88
CA GLN A 118 -0.03 2.09 16.15
C GLN A 118 -0.43 0.75 15.53
N TYR A 119 -1.72 0.40 15.57
CA TYR A 119 -2.23 -0.79 14.89
C TYR A 119 -2.03 -0.68 13.36
N ILE A 120 -2.37 0.47 12.78
CA ILE A 120 -2.22 0.71 11.35
C ILE A 120 -0.73 0.60 10.94
N ASP A 121 0.16 1.28 11.64
CA ASP A 121 1.59 1.29 11.33
C ASP A 121 2.23 -0.10 11.41
N SER A 122 1.76 -0.94 12.35
CA SER A 122 2.36 -2.25 12.62
C SER A 122 1.71 -3.42 11.89
N LYS A 123 0.41 -3.35 11.55
CA LYS A 123 -0.36 -4.49 11.03
C LYS A 123 -1.06 -4.22 9.70
N PHE A 124 -1.28 -2.97 9.31
CA PHE A 124 -2.02 -2.67 8.09
C PHE A 124 -1.20 -3.02 6.85
N THR A 125 -1.70 -4.00 6.08
CA THR A 125 -1.10 -4.41 4.80
C THR A 125 -2.20 -4.78 3.81
N ILE A 126 -1.94 -4.51 2.53
CA ILE A 126 -2.83 -4.82 1.42
C ILE A 126 -2.05 -5.67 0.43
N ASN A 127 -2.40 -6.95 0.35
CA ASN A 127 -1.65 -7.95 -0.40
C ASN A 127 -2.41 -8.51 -1.61
N ASN A 128 -3.67 -8.16 -1.78
CA ASN A 128 -4.50 -8.57 -2.92
C ASN A 128 -5.70 -7.62 -3.07
N VAL A 129 -6.44 -7.78 -4.17
CA VAL A 129 -7.61 -6.93 -4.46
C VAL A 129 -8.73 -7.12 -3.45
N GLY A 130 -8.90 -8.32 -2.90
CA GLY A 130 -9.92 -8.60 -1.87
C GLY A 130 -9.67 -7.79 -0.60
N GLN A 131 -8.43 -7.73 -0.13
CA GLN A 131 -8.03 -6.89 0.99
C GLN A 131 -8.20 -5.41 0.66
N LEU A 132 -7.80 -4.96 -0.53
CA LEU A 132 -8.01 -3.58 -0.95
C LEU A 132 -9.50 -3.19 -0.89
N LYS A 133 -10.38 -3.98 -1.50
CA LYS A 133 -11.84 -3.74 -1.48
C LYS A 133 -12.41 -3.74 -0.06
N LYS A 134 -11.93 -4.65 0.79
CA LYS A 134 -12.33 -4.71 2.20
C LYS A 134 -11.95 -3.42 2.93
N GLU A 135 -10.69 -2.99 2.86
CA GLU A 135 -10.25 -1.78 3.54
C GLU A 135 -10.93 -0.52 2.99
N ILE A 136 -11.21 -0.44 1.68
CA ILE A 136 -12.05 0.65 1.10
C ILE A 136 -13.44 0.67 1.74
N THR A 137 -14.04 -0.51 1.93
CA THR A 137 -15.35 -0.65 2.60
C THR A 137 -15.27 -0.24 4.07
N ASP A 138 -14.20 -0.60 4.77
CA ASP A 138 -13.98 -0.20 6.16
C ASP A 138 -13.78 1.32 6.31
N LEU A 139 -13.24 1.98 5.28
CA LEU A 139 -13.19 3.44 5.20
C LEU A 139 -14.57 4.08 4.96
N GLU A 140 -15.63 3.31 4.69
CA GLU A 140 -16.95 3.81 4.26
C GLU A 140 -16.88 4.68 3.00
N ILE A 141 -15.97 4.32 2.09
CA ILE A 141 -15.82 4.98 0.79
C ILE A 141 -16.32 4.05 -0.31
N PHE A 142 -17.01 4.60 -1.30
CA PHE A 142 -17.45 3.85 -2.47
C PHE A 142 -16.52 4.07 -3.66
N VAL A 143 -15.70 3.06 -3.98
CA VAL A 143 -14.91 3.02 -5.22
C VAL A 143 -15.34 1.83 -6.05
N ASN A 144 -15.79 2.10 -7.28
CA ASN A 144 -16.08 1.05 -8.24
C ASN A 144 -14.79 0.56 -8.90
N ILE A 145 -14.44 -0.71 -8.68
CA ILE A 145 -13.32 -1.39 -9.34
C ILE A 145 -13.90 -2.48 -10.22
N SER A 146 -13.88 -2.26 -11.53
CA SER A 146 -14.39 -3.23 -12.51
C SER A 146 -13.57 -4.52 -12.51
N ASP A 147 -14.11 -5.60 -13.09
CA ASP A 147 -13.41 -6.89 -13.14
C ASP A 147 -12.09 -6.82 -13.92
N SER A 148 -12.05 -6.04 -15.01
CA SER A 148 -10.83 -5.81 -15.78
C SER A 148 -9.76 -5.07 -14.96
N GLU A 149 -10.17 -4.11 -14.14
CA GLU A 149 -9.26 -3.34 -13.28
C GLU A 149 -8.75 -4.21 -12.13
N ALA A 150 -9.66 -4.99 -11.52
CA ALA A 150 -9.33 -5.98 -10.51
C ALA A 150 -8.29 -7.00 -11.02
N GLN A 151 -8.42 -7.49 -12.26
CA GLN A 151 -7.44 -8.42 -12.83
C GLN A 151 -6.04 -7.81 -12.96
N ILE A 152 -5.95 -6.52 -13.30
CA ILE A 152 -4.67 -5.79 -13.42
C ILE A 152 -4.04 -5.60 -12.04
N LEU A 153 -4.84 -5.17 -11.06
CA LEU A 153 -4.41 -4.97 -9.68
C LEU A 153 -3.97 -6.30 -9.04
N GLU A 154 -4.66 -7.40 -9.32
CA GLU A 154 -4.27 -8.71 -8.82
C GLU A 154 -2.91 -9.13 -9.41
N GLY A 155 -2.70 -8.91 -10.71
CA GLY A 155 -1.39 -9.10 -11.35
C GLY A 155 -0.30 -8.23 -10.71
N PHE A 156 -0.61 -6.99 -10.34
CA PHE A 156 0.28 -6.09 -9.61
C PHE A 156 0.68 -6.63 -8.23
N PHE A 157 -0.30 -7.04 -7.42
CA PHE A 157 -0.04 -7.60 -6.09
C PHE A 157 0.78 -8.89 -6.16
N GLN A 158 0.42 -9.82 -7.06
CA GLN A 158 1.17 -11.05 -7.29
C GLN A 158 2.60 -10.77 -7.77
N ARG A 159 2.77 -9.75 -8.64
CA ARG A 159 4.09 -9.32 -9.11
C ARG A 159 4.94 -8.79 -7.97
N ARG A 160 4.38 -7.94 -7.09
CA ARG A 160 5.06 -7.44 -5.89
C ARG A 160 5.48 -8.58 -4.97
N HIS A 161 4.59 -9.53 -4.70
CA HIS A 161 4.89 -10.70 -3.86
C HIS A 161 6.03 -11.54 -4.44
N SER A 162 6.00 -11.80 -5.75
CA SER A 162 7.06 -12.49 -6.50
C SER A 162 8.42 -11.77 -6.35
N ILE A 163 8.45 -10.45 -6.51
CA ILE A 163 9.67 -9.64 -6.38
C ILE A 163 10.24 -9.72 -4.96
N VAL A 164 9.41 -9.46 -3.95
CA VAL A 164 9.85 -9.33 -2.55
C VAL A 164 10.22 -10.68 -1.94
N HIS A 165 9.42 -11.72 -2.13
CA HIS A 165 9.61 -13.00 -1.43
C HIS A 165 10.37 -14.06 -2.23
N HIS A 166 10.40 -13.92 -3.56
CA HIS A 166 10.97 -14.94 -4.44
C HIS A 166 12.04 -14.39 -5.37
N ALA A 167 12.54 -13.16 -5.14
CA ALA A 167 13.49 -12.46 -6.00
C ALA A 167 13.06 -12.44 -7.48
N ASP A 168 11.73 -12.47 -7.69
CA ASP A 168 11.09 -12.57 -8.98
C ASP A 168 11.54 -13.74 -9.87
N LYS A 169 11.90 -14.88 -9.25
CA LYS A 169 12.41 -16.07 -9.95
C LYS A 169 11.41 -16.62 -10.96
N ASN A 170 11.93 -17.08 -12.09
CA ASN A 170 11.18 -17.81 -13.10
C ASN A 170 11.29 -19.32 -12.83
N ASN A 171 10.18 -19.96 -12.49
CA ASN A 171 10.16 -21.38 -12.11
C ASN A 171 10.16 -22.35 -13.31
N ASN A 172 10.05 -21.85 -14.54
CA ASN A 172 10.09 -22.67 -15.77
C ASN A 172 11.54 -22.84 -16.27
N ILE A 173 12.39 -23.44 -15.43
CA ILE A 173 13.81 -23.68 -15.72
C ILE A 173 13.93 -25.05 -16.39
N GLY A 174 14.03 -25.06 -17.73
CA GLY A 174 14.16 -26.30 -18.49
C GLY A 174 14.75 -26.13 -19.90
N GLY A 175 15.47 -25.04 -20.19
CA GLY A 175 16.02 -24.80 -21.53
C GLY A 175 17.14 -23.77 -21.58
N SER A 176 18.10 -24.00 -22.47
CA SER A 176 19.17 -23.06 -22.85
C SER A 176 18.56 -21.72 -23.28
N GLY A 177 18.97 -20.61 -22.63
CA GLY A 177 18.52 -19.24 -22.95
C GLY A 177 17.50 -18.62 -21.99
N ASN A 178 17.01 -19.34 -20.97
CA ASN A 178 16.08 -18.78 -19.99
C ASN A 178 16.80 -18.11 -18.81
N HIS A 179 16.53 -16.82 -18.59
CA HIS A 179 16.98 -16.10 -17.39
C HIS A 179 16.25 -16.58 -16.14
N SER A 180 16.95 -16.53 -15.01
CA SER A 180 16.46 -16.93 -13.70
C SER A 180 15.32 -16.05 -13.16
N THR A 181 15.07 -14.87 -13.73
CA THR A 181 14.05 -13.91 -13.29
C THR A 181 12.99 -13.66 -14.36
N LYS A 182 11.74 -13.41 -13.93
CA LYS A 182 10.62 -13.10 -14.81
C LYS A 182 10.84 -11.76 -15.51
N THR A 183 10.38 -11.65 -16.76
CA THR A 183 10.48 -10.41 -17.55
C THR A 183 9.57 -9.32 -17.01
N ILE A 184 10.01 -8.07 -17.12
CA ILE A 184 9.21 -6.87 -16.85
C ILE A 184 9.57 -5.80 -17.87
N LYS A 185 8.56 -5.12 -18.42
CA LYS A 185 8.70 -4.01 -19.38
C LYS A 185 8.17 -2.72 -18.75
N PRO A 186 8.63 -1.53 -19.21
CA PRO A 186 8.10 -0.25 -18.74
C PRO A 186 6.57 -0.17 -18.84
N LYS A 187 6.01 -0.65 -19.96
CA LYS A 187 4.55 -0.68 -20.18
C LYS A 187 3.79 -1.48 -19.13
N ASP A 188 4.41 -2.51 -18.55
CA ASP A 188 3.77 -3.30 -17.49
C ASP A 188 3.63 -2.46 -16.21
N VAL A 189 4.69 -1.71 -15.85
CA VAL A 189 4.69 -0.83 -14.69
C VAL A 189 3.78 0.38 -14.90
N GLU A 190 3.83 1.00 -16.08
CA GLU A 190 2.94 2.11 -16.46
C GLU A 190 1.47 1.71 -16.33
N LYS A 191 1.12 0.49 -16.76
CA LYS A 191 -0.22 -0.07 -16.60
C LYS A 191 -0.61 -0.18 -15.13
N TYR A 192 0.29 -0.63 -14.26
CA TYR A 192 0.02 -0.68 -12.82
C TYR A 192 -0.13 0.71 -12.20
N ILE A 193 0.69 1.69 -12.61
CA ILE A 193 0.57 3.08 -12.14
C ILE A 193 -0.80 3.63 -12.51
N THR A 194 -1.22 3.50 -13.78
CA THR A 194 -2.53 3.99 -14.23
C THR A 194 -3.65 3.39 -13.39
N GLU A 195 -3.60 2.09 -13.10
CA GLU A 195 -4.68 1.44 -12.39
C GLU A 195 -4.70 1.77 -10.88
N VAL A 196 -3.53 1.80 -10.23
CA VAL A 196 -3.42 2.26 -8.84
C VAL A 196 -3.85 3.73 -8.70
N ASP A 197 -3.46 4.57 -9.65
CA ASP A 197 -3.80 5.99 -9.65
C ASP A 197 -5.29 6.22 -9.79
N LYS A 198 -5.98 5.52 -10.69
CA LYS A 198 -7.45 5.61 -10.78
C LYS A 198 -8.14 5.33 -9.45
N VAL A 199 -7.75 4.24 -8.76
CA VAL A 199 -8.32 3.89 -7.45
C VAL A 199 -8.05 5.00 -6.44
N ILE A 200 -6.82 5.50 -6.37
CA ILE A 200 -6.44 6.54 -5.40
C ILE A 200 -7.14 7.87 -5.70
N GLN A 201 -7.25 8.29 -6.96
CA GLN A 201 -7.99 9.49 -7.32
C GLN A 201 -9.48 9.35 -7.00
N ALA A 202 -10.08 8.17 -7.21
CA ALA A 202 -11.45 7.91 -6.79
C ALA A 202 -11.61 8.01 -5.27
N LEU A 203 -10.68 7.45 -4.49
CA LEU A 203 -10.67 7.58 -3.03
C LEU A 203 -10.59 9.04 -2.59
N PHE A 204 -9.69 9.83 -3.18
CA PHE A 204 -9.56 11.25 -2.86
C PHE A 204 -10.80 12.05 -3.22
N CYS A 205 -11.41 11.77 -4.37
CA CYS A 205 -12.64 12.43 -4.79
C CYS A 205 -13.79 12.16 -3.81
N GLU A 206 -13.95 10.91 -3.36
CA GLU A 206 -14.99 10.57 -2.38
C GLU A 206 -14.69 11.16 -0.99
N MET A 207 -13.44 11.12 -0.53
CA MET A 207 -13.03 11.75 0.73
C MET A 207 -13.33 13.25 0.76
N GLN A 208 -13.09 13.96 -0.35
CA GLN A 208 -13.40 15.40 -0.44
C GLN A 208 -14.90 15.70 -0.37
N LYS A 209 -15.77 14.76 -0.76
CA LYS A 209 -17.24 14.93 -0.64
C LYS A 209 -17.72 14.75 0.79
N GLN A 210 -16.95 14.06 1.63
CA GLN A 210 -17.29 13.79 3.03
C GLN A 210 -16.75 14.87 3.99
N ALA A 211 -15.84 15.72 3.53
CA ALA A 211 -15.25 16.84 4.28
C ALA A 211 -16.11 18.11 4.19
#